data_AF-A0A6B3FFR3-F1
#
_entry.id   AF-A0A6B3FFR3-F1
#
_cell.length_a   1.000
_cell.length_b   1.000
_cell.length_c   1.000
_cell.angle_alpha   90.00
_cell.angle_beta   90.00
_cell.angle_gamma   90.00
#
_symmetry.space_group_name_H-M   'P 1'
#
loop_
_entity.id
_entity.type
_entity.pdbx_description
1 polymer ?
#
loop_
_entity_poly.entity_id
_entity_poly.type
_entity_poly.pdbx_seq_one_letter_code
_entity_poly.pdbx_strand_id
1 'polypeptide(L)' 'MWLTDAAARTRTRRSEQPSGLDRERITAATVRLLDREGLARFSMRRLAGELKVTAMSVYW' A
#
# COMPACT_ATOMS: atom_id res chain seq x y z
N MET A 1 -14.48 1.03 -19.29
CA MET A 1 -14.21 2.08 -18.29
C MET A 1 -13.94 1.41 -16.94
N TRP A 2 -12.68 1.15 -16.61
CA TRP A 2 -12.28 0.29 -15.47
C TRP A 2 -12.02 1.02 -14.15
N LEU A 3 -12.40 2.29 -14.03
CA LEU A 3 -11.98 3.13 -12.89
C LEU A 3 -13.07 3.55 -11.89
N THR A 4 -14.27 2.95 -11.92
CA THR A 4 -15.39 3.51 -11.12
C THR A 4 -15.96 2.61 -10.02
N ASP A 5 -15.50 1.36 -9.84
CA ASP A 5 -16.19 0.42 -8.93
C ASP A 5 -15.28 -0.36 -7.95
N ALA A 6 -14.03 0.06 -7.74
CA ALA A 6 -13.14 -0.60 -6.77
C ALA A 6 -13.23 -0.01 -5.35
N ALA A 7 -13.58 1.27 -5.23
CA ALA A 7 -13.61 1.98 -3.95
C ALA A 7 -14.78 1.53 -3.03
N ALA A 8 -15.86 0.98 -3.60
CA ALA A 8 -17.05 0.63 -2.83
C ALA A 8 -16.99 -0.75 -2.14
N ARG A 9 -16.13 -1.68 -2.59
CA ARG A 9 -16.15 -3.09 -2.13
C ARG A 9 -15.25 -3.43 -0.95
N THR A 10 -14.41 -2.52 -0.46
CA THR A 10 -13.43 -2.83 0.63
C THR A 10 -13.87 -2.29 2.00
N ARG A 11 -15.18 -2.23 2.29
CA ARG A 11 -15.67 -1.85 3.63
C ARG A 11 -15.82 -3.04 4.59
N THR A 12 -15.51 -4.27 4.17
CA THR A 12 -15.66 -5.46 5.01
C THR A 12 -14.38 -6.31 5.04
N ARG A 13 -13.45 -5.89 5.90
CA ARG A 13 -12.50 -6.75 6.64
C ARG A 13 -11.53 -5.82 7.34
N ARG A 14 -11.99 -5.23 8.44
CA ARG A 14 -11.12 -4.76 9.52
C ARG A 14 -10.54 -6.00 10.20
N SER A 15 -9.74 -6.77 9.47
CA SER A 15 -8.86 -7.76 10.08
C SER A 15 -7.77 -6.95 10.77
N GLU A 16 -7.75 -7.02 12.10
CA GLU A 16 -6.78 -6.40 12.99
C GLU A 16 -5.37 -6.83 12.57
N GLN A 17 -4.79 -6.11 11.60
CA GLN A 17 -3.44 -6.34 11.15
C GLN A 17 -2.50 -5.82 12.25
N PRO A 18 -1.48 -6.58 12.66
CA PRO A 18 -0.69 -6.31 13.88
C PRO A 18 0.09 -4.98 13.88
N SER A 19 -0.01 -4.15 12.84
CA SER A 19 0.75 -2.92 12.64
C SER A 19 -0.07 -1.70 12.20
N GLY A 20 -1.41 -1.78 12.14
CA GLY A 20 -2.25 -0.67 11.63
C GLY A 20 -1.96 -0.34 10.16
N LEU A 21 -1.59 -1.37 9.39
CA LEU A 21 -1.40 -1.30 7.96
C LEU A 21 -2.77 -1.54 7.32
N ASP A 22 -3.11 -0.73 6.32
CA ASP A 22 -4.31 -0.93 5.51
C ASP A 22 -3.99 -0.60 4.05
N ARG A 23 -4.90 -1.00 3.16
CA ARG A 23 -4.71 -0.87 1.71
C ARG A 23 -4.56 0.59 1.28
N GLU A 24 -5.25 1.51 1.93
CA GLU A 24 -5.22 2.93 1.60
C GLU A 24 -3.85 3.52 1.92
N ARG A 25 -3.31 3.20 3.11
CA ARG A 25 -1.97 3.60 3.54
C ARG A 25 -0.87 3.04 2.65
N ILE A 26 -0.96 1.77 2.25
CA ILE A 26 -0.02 1.15 1.30
C ILE A 26 -0.07 1.88 -0.05
N THR A 27 -1.27 2.16 -0.56
CA THR A 27 -1.46 2.83 -1.86
C THR A 27 -0.92 4.26 -1.82
N ALA A 28 -1.23 5.02 -0.77
CA ALA A 28 -0.76 6.40 -0.61
C ALA A 28 0.77 6.48 -0.52
N ALA A 29 1.41 5.60 0.24
CA ALA A 29 2.87 5.53 0.32
C ALA A 29 3.50 5.13 -1.03
N THR A 30 2.86 4.22 -1.77
CA THR A 30 3.31 3.79 -3.10
C THR A 30 3.30 4.96 -4.08
N VAL A 31 2.21 5.72 -4.17
CA VAL A 31 2.11 6.89 -5.06
C VAL A 31 3.19 7.93 -4.71
N ARG A 32 3.33 8.28 -3.42
CA ARG A 32 4.36 9.24 -2.98
C ARG A 32 5.78 8.80 -3.32
N LEU A 33 6.08 7.51 -3.19
CA LEU A 33 7.40 6.97 -3.51
C LEU A 33 7.66 6.99 -5.02
N LEU A 34 6.64 6.69 -5.83
CA LEU A 34 6.71 6.78 -7.28
C LEU A 34 6.89 8.23 -7.76
N ASP A 35 6.18 9.18 -7.16
CA ASP A 35 6.31 10.60 -7.51
C ASP A 35 7.71 11.13 -7.21
N ARG A 36 8.34 10.65 -6.13
CA ARG A 36 9.69 11.06 -5.71
C ARG A 36 10.83 10.39 -6.47
N GLU A 37 10.74 9.08 -6.68
CA GLU A 37 11.88 8.28 -7.17
C GLU A 37 11.66 7.70 -8.58
N GLY A 38 10.44 7.74 -9.08
CA GLY A 38 10.05 7.09 -10.31
C GLY A 38 9.97 5.58 -10.21
N LEU A 39 9.27 4.97 -11.17
CA LEU A 39 9.02 3.53 -11.21
C LEU A 39 10.31 2.69 -11.27
N ALA A 40 11.34 3.17 -11.96
CA ALA A 40 12.61 2.44 -12.13
C ALA A 40 13.36 2.20 -10.80
N ARG A 41 13.09 3.01 -9.78
CA ARG A 41 13.72 2.93 -8.46
C ARG A 41 12.79 2.33 -7.39
N PHE A 42 11.53 2.12 -7.73
CA PHE A 42 10.55 1.56 -6.81
C PHE A 42 10.84 0.09 -6.50
N SER A 43 10.65 -0.31 -5.23
CA SER A 43 10.70 -1.71 -4.80
C SER A 43 9.92 -1.94 -3.51
N MET A 44 9.44 -3.16 -3.29
CA MET A 44 8.69 -3.52 -2.07
C MET A 44 9.51 -3.34 -0.80
N ARG A 45 10.83 -3.54 -0.85
CA ARG A 45 11.72 -3.31 0.29
C ARG A 45 11.76 -1.84 0.71
N ARG A 46 11.76 -0.92 -0.26
CA ARG A 46 11.71 0.53 0.02
C ARG A 46 10.35 0.94 0.54
N LEU A 47 9.28 0.43 -0.06
CA LEU A 47 7.92 0.66 0.42
C LEU A 47 7.74 0.19 1.88
N ALA A 48 8.24 -1.00 2.20
CA ALA A 48 8.22 -1.53 3.56
C ALA A 48 9.02 -0.65 4.54
N GLY A 49 10.19 -0.15 4.10
CA GLY A 49 10.98 0.82 4.85
C GLY A 49 10.23 2.12 5.13
N GLU A 50 9.57 2.70 4.13
CA GLU A 50 8.74 3.92 4.26
C GLU A 50 7.56 3.69 5.22
N LEU A 51 6.94 2.51 5.16
CA LEU A 51 5.82 2.11 6.01
C LEU A 51 6.24 1.63 7.41
N LYS A 52 7.55 1.51 7.67
CA LYS A 52 8.12 0.96 8.91
C LYS A 52 7.58 -0.43 9.27
N VAL A 53 7.36 -1.27 8.26
CA VAL A 53 6.91 -2.65 8.44
C VAL A 53 7.92 -3.62 7.82
N THR A 54 7.84 -4.89 8.21
CA THR A 54 8.60 -5.93 7.50
C THR A 54 8.00 -6.12 6.10
N ALA A 55 8.83 -6.39 5.09
CA ALA A 55 8.37 -6.49 3.70
C ALA A 55 7.30 -7.58 3.49
N MET A 56 7.33 -8.61 4.33
CA MET A 56 6.36 -9.70 4.35
C MET A 56 4.92 -9.20 4.61
N SER A 57 4.75 -8.11 5.36
CA SER A 57 3.43 -7.55 5.68
C SER A 57 2.76 -6.78 4.55
N VAL A 58 3.47 -6.48 3.45
CA VAL A 58 2.95 -5.67 2.33
C VAL A 58 2.07 -6.50 1.37
N TYR A 59 2.16 -7.83 1.39
CA TYR A 59 1.47 -8.73 0.45
C TYR A 59 0.12 -9.27 0.93
N TRP A 60 -0.48 -8.63 1.94
CA TRP A 60 -1.80 -9.01 2.45
C TRP A 60 -2.94 -8.61 1.49
#